data_AF-A0A6M0C049-F1
#
_entry.id   AF-A0A6M0C049-F1
#
_cell.length_a   1.000
_cell.length_b   1.000
_cell.length_c   1.000
_cell.angle_alpha   90.00
_cell.angle_beta   90.00
_cell.angle_gamma   90.00
#
_symmetry.space_group_name_H-M   'P 1'
#
loop_
_entity.id
_entity.type
_entity.pdbx_description
1 polymer ?
#
loop_
_entity_poly.entity_id
_entity_poly.type
_entity_poly.pdbx_seq_one_letter_code
_entity_poly.pdbx_strand_id
1 'polypeptide(L)'
;MTSTTILFSPVEADLQLLSENLKNLVGARHPILYAAAEHLFSTKGKRLRPAIVLLISRATMPKQEISLKHRRLAEITEMIHTASLVHDDVV
;
A
#
# COMPACT_ATOMS: atom_id res chain seq x y z
N MET A 1 -12.68 -21.09 7.49
CA MET A 1 -12.28 -19.70 7.19
C MET A 1 -10.88 -19.72 6.60
N THR A 2 -10.75 -19.58 5.29
CA THR A 2 -9.44 -19.47 4.63
C THR A 2 -8.81 -18.15 5.05
N SER A 3 -7.71 -18.21 5.79
CA SER A 3 -7.03 -17.01 6.30
C SER A 3 -6.58 -16.16 5.10
N THR A 4 -6.99 -14.88 5.05
CA THR A 4 -6.67 -13.94 3.96
C THR A 4 -5.15 -13.82 3.72
N THR A 5 -4.35 -14.15 4.73
CA THR A 5 -2.89 -14.24 4.66
C THR A 5 -2.39 -15.20 3.58
N ILE A 6 -3.10 -16.31 3.32
CA ILE A 6 -2.70 -17.26 2.27
C ILE A 6 -2.85 -16.64 0.88
N LEU A 7 -3.88 -15.80 0.70
CA LEU A 7 -4.19 -15.19 -0.60
C LEU A 7 -3.09 -14.22 -1.06
N PHE A 8 -2.46 -13.51 -0.13
CA PHE A 8 -1.44 -12.50 -0.43
C PHE A 8 -0.01 -13.03 -0.38
N SER A 9 0.18 -14.29 0.01
CA SER A 9 1.48 -14.96 0.03
C SER A 9 2.34 -14.72 -1.23
N PRO A 10 1.80 -14.74 -2.47
CA PRO A 10 2.60 -14.49 -3.67
C PRO A 10 3.22 -13.08 -3.77
N VAL A 11 2.70 -12.11 -3.03
CA VAL A 11 3.07 -10.69 -3.08
C VAL A 11 3.37 -10.09 -1.70
N GLU A 12 3.53 -10.94 -0.68
CA GLU A 12 3.74 -10.51 0.71
C GLU A 12 4.97 -9.63 0.87
N ALA A 13 6.09 -10.01 0.23
CA ALA A 13 7.33 -9.23 0.25
C ALA A 13 7.16 -7.85 -0.40
N ASP A 14 6.43 -7.78 -1.52
CA ASP A 14 6.13 -6.52 -2.21
C ASP A 14 5.20 -5.62 -1.36
N LEU A 15 4.24 -6.22 -0.63
CA LEU A 15 3.36 -5.51 0.31
C LEU A 15 4.11 -4.96 1.53
N GLN A 16 5.12 -5.69 2.02
CA GLN A 16 6.01 -5.21 3.08
C GLN A 16 6.88 -4.05 2.60
N LEU A 17 7.45 -4.13 1.40
CA LEU A 17 8.21 -3.02 0.83
C LEU A 17 7.34 -1.77 0.61
N LEU A 18 6.14 -1.94 0.06
CA LEU A 18 5.16 -0.86 -0.11
C LEU A 18 4.81 -0.19 1.22
N SER A 19 4.69 -0.98 2.29
CA SER A 19 4.50 -0.52 3.66
C SER A 19 5.51 0.54 4.09
N GLU A 20 6.79 0.23 3.87
CA GLU A 20 7.90 1.08 4.29
C GLU A 20 8.02 2.28 3.37
N ASN A 21 7.79 2.09 2.06
CA ASN A 21 7.78 3.19 1.10
C ASN A 21 6.70 4.22 1.40
N LEU A 22 5.49 3.79 1.77
CA LEU A 22 4.40 4.70 2.14
C LEU A 22 4.76 5.54 3.37
N LYS A 23 5.35 4.94 4.41
CA LYS A 23 5.83 5.69 5.59
C LYS A 23 6.90 6.72 5.21
N ASN A 24 7.86 6.33 4.38
CA ASN A 24 8.95 7.19 3.95
C ASN A 24 8.48 8.34 3.05
N LEU A 25 7.44 8.12 2.24
CA LEU A 25 6.92 9.12 1.32
C LEU A 25 6.34 10.34 2.03
N VAL A 26 5.82 10.15 3.25
CA VAL A 26 5.19 11.24 4.01
C VAL A 26 6.14 11.92 4.99
N GLY A 27 7.44 11.90 4.70
CA GLY A 27 8.45 12.72 5.36
C GLY A 27 8.16 14.22 5.20
N ALA A 28 7.18 14.72 5.94
CA ALA A 28 6.85 16.13 5.96
C ALA A 28 7.94 16.90 6.72
N ARG A 29 8.32 18.08 6.20
CA ARG A 29 9.25 19.00 6.89
C ARG A 29 8.65 19.58 8.20
N HIS A 30 7.39 19.29 8.49
CA HIS A 30 6.66 19.82 9.63
C HIS A 30 6.23 18.69 10.59
N PRO A 31 6.58 18.76 11.89
CA PRO A 31 6.34 17.67 12.85
C PRO A 31 4.87 17.20 12.94
N ILE A 32 3.91 18.14 12.88
CA ILE A 32 2.47 17.81 12.96
C ILE A 32 2.02 17.00 11.73
N LEU A 33 2.47 17.39 10.53
CA LEU A 33 2.09 16.69 9.30
C LEU A 33 2.72 15.29 9.26
N TYR A 34 3.95 15.16 9.78
CA TYR A 34 4.61 13.87 9.94
C TYR A 34 3.83 12.95 10.90
N ALA A 35 3.45 13.45 12.08
CA ALA A 35 2.71 12.65 13.05
C ALA A 35 1.33 12.21 12.51
N ALA A 36 0.62 13.09 11.81
CA ALA A 36 -0.65 12.75 11.17
C ALA A 36 -0.47 11.66 10.11
N ALA A 37 0.55 11.79 9.26
CA ALA A 37 0.83 10.80 8.24
C ALA A 37 1.29 9.45 8.79
N GLU A 38 2.17 9.47 9.79
CA GLU A 38 2.60 8.28 10.49
C GLU A 38 1.38 7.54 11.04
N HIS A 39 0.45 8.23 11.69
CA HIS A 39 -0.78 7.64 12.20
C HIS A 39 -1.64 6.99 11.08
N LEU A 40 -1.81 7.68 9.96
CA LEU A 40 -2.60 7.19 8.82
C LEU A 40 -2.00 5.94 8.17
N PHE A 41 -0.68 5.88 7.98
CA PHE A 41 -0.01 4.79 7.25
C PHE A 41 0.56 3.67 8.14
N SER A 42 0.69 3.89 9.45
CA SER A 42 1.10 2.85 10.41
C SER A 42 -0.02 1.88 10.78
N THR A 43 -1.28 2.28 10.56
CA THR A 43 -2.44 1.43 10.86
C THR A 43 -2.47 0.22 9.91
N LYS A 44 -2.48 -0.99 10.49
CA LYS A 44 -2.40 -2.26 9.76
C LYS A 44 -3.74 -2.59 9.08
N GLY A 45 -4.02 -1.92 7.96
CA GLY A 45 -5.15 -2.24 7.10
C GLY A 45 -4.99 -3.60 6.40
N LYS A 46 -6.08 -4.09 5.78
CA LYS A 46 -6.06 -5.34 4.98
C LYS A 46 -5.28 -5.20 3.66
N ARG A 47 -4.93 -3.96 3.26
CA ARG A 47 -4.13 -3.64 2.05
C ARG A 47 -4.60 -4.34 0.79
N LEU A 48 -5.91 -4.50 0.68
CA LEU A 48 -6.54 -5.24 -0.40
C LEU A 48 -6.24 -4.59 -1.77
N ARG A 49 -6.27 -3.26 -1.83
CA ARG A 49 -6.07 -2.50 -3.08
C ARG A 49 -4.66 -2.69 -3.65
N PRO A 50 -3.56 -2.42 -2.91
CA PRO A 50 -2.23 -2.70 -3.42
C PRO A 50 -1.99 -4.19 -3.67
N ALA A 51 -2.57 -5.08 -2.86
CA ALA A 51 -2.46 -6.52 -3.09
C ALA A 51 -3.07 -6.95 -4.44
N ILE A 52 -4.24 -6.43 -4.80
CA ILE A 52 -4.88 -6.71 -6.10
C ILE A 52 -3.98 -6.26 -7.25
N VAL A 53 -3.40 -5.05 -7.18
CA VAL A 53 -2.48 -4.54 -8.22
C VAL A 53 -1.27 -5.47 -8.39
N LEU A 54 -0.64 -5.87 -7.29
CA LEU A 54 0.54 -6.72 -7.31
C LEU A 54 0.22 -8.16 -7.78
N LEU A 55 -0.92 -8.71 -7.36
CA LEU A 55 -1.38 -10.03 -7.79
C LEU A 55 -1.71 -10.06 -9.28
N ILE A 56 -2.40 -9.03 -9.80
CA ILE A 56 -2.67 -8.90 -11.25
C ILE A 56 -1.35 -8.80 -12.02
N SER A 57 -0.39 -8.01 -11.51
CA SER A 57 0.93 -7.88 -12.13
C SER A 57 1.66 -9.23 -12.24
N ARG A 58 1.58 -10.08 -11.21
CA ARG A 58 2.12 -11.46 -11.25
C ARG A 58 1.37 -12.35 -12.22
N ALA A 59 0.03 -12.23 -12.26
CA ALA A 59 -0.82 -13.06 -13.10
C ALA A 59 -0.67 -12.77 -14.59
N THR A 60 -0.48 -11.50 -14.97
CA THR A 60 -0.32 -11.09 -16.38
C THR A 60 1.11 -11.21 -16.88
N MET A 61 2.10 -11.30 -15.98
CA MET A 61 3.53 -11.38 -16.33
C MET A 61 4.23 -12.53 -15.57
N PRO A 62 3.82 -13.80 -15.77
CA PRO A 62 4.23 -14.93 -14.93
C PRO A 62 5.72 -15.28 -14.98
N LYS A 63 6.46 -14.79 -15.98
CA LYS A 63 7.91 -15.01 -16.14
C LYS A 63 8.75 -13.79 -15.79
N GLN A 64 8.14 -12.72 -15.30
CA GLN A 64 8.82 -11.48 -14.97
C GLN A 64 8.58 -11.12 -13.52
N GLU A 65 9.56 -10.45 -12.92
CA GLU A 65 9.38 -9.88 -11.59
C GLU A 65 8.42 -8.68 -11.63
N ILE A 66 7.84 -8.35 -10.47
CA ILE A 66 7.04 -7.15 -10.31
C ILE A 66 7.95 -5.94 -10.53
N SER A 67 7.76 -5.26 -11.66
CA SER A 67 8.49 -4.04 -11.99
C SER A 67 8.25 -2.90 -11.00
N LEU A 68 9.16 -1.92 -10.99
CA LEU A 68 9.01 -0.68 -10.23
C LEU A 68 7.71 0.06 -10.57
N LYS A 69 7.24 0.00 -11.83
CA LYS A 69 5.99 0.64 -12.25
C LYS A 69 4.77 0.02 -11.57
N HIS A 70 4.76 -1.30 -11.40
CA HIS A 70 3.67 -2.00 -10.70
C HIS A 70 3.66 -1.65 -9.21
N ARG A 71 4.83 -1.66 -8.56
CA ARG A 71 4.96 -1.26 -7.15
C ARG A 71 4.50 0.18 -6.95
N ARG A 72 4.93 1.09 -7.84
CA ARG A 72 4.52 2.49 -7.79
C ARG A 72 3.01 2.68 -7.98
N LEU A 73 2.38 1.91 -8.87
CA LEU A 73 0.94 1.93 -9.04
C LEU A 73 0.20 1.45 -7.79
N ALA A 74 0.71 0.40 -7.13
CA ALA A 74 0.16 -0.10 -5.88
C ALA A 74 0.26 0.96 -4.76
N GLU A 75 1.40 1.66 -4.65
CA GLU A 75 1.59 2.78 -3.71
C GLU A 75 0.60 3.92 -3.96
N ILE A 76 0.50 4.39 -5.21
CA ILE A 76 -0.43 5.47 -5.59
C ILE A 76 -1.87 5.10 -5.26
N THR A 77 -2.25 3.85 -5.51
CA THR A 77 -3.61 3.36 -5.22
C THR A 77 -3.93 3.44 -3.73
N GLU A 78 -2.98 3.03 -2.87
CA GLU A 78 -3.16 3.12 -1.42
C GLU A 78 -3.16 4.58 -0.95
N MET A 79 -2.31 5.44 -1.51
CA MET A 79 -2.33 6.88 -1.21
C MET A 79 -3.68 7.53 -1.52
N ILE A 80 -4.26 7.26 -2.70
CA ILE A 80 -5.57 7.80 -3.08
C ILE A 80 -6.64 7.29 -2.12
N HIS A 81 -6.60 6.00 -1.76
CA HIS A 81 -7.53 5.44 -0.78
C HIS A 81 -7.43 6.14 0.58
N THR A 82 -6.22 6.31 1.11
CA THR A 82 -6.00 7.00 2.38
C THR A 82 -6.45 8.45 2.32
N ALA A 83 -6.21 9.15 1.21
CA ALA A 83 -6.68 10.52 1.01
C ALA A 83 -8.21 10.62 1.05
N SER A 84 -8.92 9.67 0.43
CA SER A 84 -10.38 9.60 0.50
C SER A 84 -10.86 9.39 1.94
N LEU A 85 -10.25 8.48 2.71
CA LEU A 85 -10.62 8.25 4.11
C LEU A 85 -10.47 9.51 4.96
N VAL A 86 -9.33 10.21 4.82
CA VAL A 86 -9.09 11.47 5.56
C VAL A 86 -10.13 12.53 5.19
N HIS A 87 -10.49 12.64 3.92
CA HIS A 87 -11.49 13.60 3.49
C HIS A 87 -12.89 13.23 4.00
N ASP A 88 -13.24 11.94 3.99
CA ASP A 88 -14.52 11.44 4.49
C ASP A 88 -14.67 11.65 6.01
N ASP A 89 -13.59 11.55 6.79
CA ASP A 89 -13.61 11.71 8.25
C ASP A 89 -13.74 13.18 8.72
N VAL A 90 -13.57 14.17 7.82
CA VAL A 90 -13.59 15.62 8.15
C VAL A 90 -14.91 16.28 7.76
N VAL A 91 -15.73 15.65 6.89
CA VAL A 91 -17.05 16.15 6.46
C VAL A 91 -18.13 15.81 7.48
#